data_AF-A0A2S6MB19-F1
#
_entry.id   AF-A0A2S6MB19-F1
#
_cell.length_a   1.000
_cell.length_b   1.000
_cell.length_c   1.000
_cell.angle_alpha   90.00
_cell.angle_beta   90.00
_cell.angle_gamma   90.00
#
_symmetry.space_group_name_H-M   'P 1'
#
loop_
_entity.id
_entity.type
_entity.pdbx_description
1 polymer ?
#
loop_
_entity_poly.entity_id
_entity_poly.type
_entity_poly.pdbx_seq_one_letter_code
_entity_poly.pdbx_strand_id
1 'polypeptide(L)' 'MPIVLELEKQLQNDVDGSSKAVIIGDLQNWRQALKRDIDSGVTTRQFEALQALLDAIDCATEVVDATWIRHHREIVR' A
#
# COMPACT_ATOMS: atom_id res chain seq x y z
N MET A 1 -5.14 26.61 1.64
CA MET A 1 -4.13 25.85 0.88
C MET A 1 -4.29 24.39 1.28
N PRO A 2 -4.48 23.43 0.36
CA PRO A 2 -4.59 22.03 0.74
C PRO A 2 -3.29 21.57 1.40
N ILE A 3 -3.39 20.75 2.44
CA ILE A 3 -2.24 20.12 3.07
C ILE A 3 -1.79 19.01 2.12
N VAL A 4 -0.61 19.14 1.54
CA VAL A 4 0.04 18.07 0.78
C VAL A 4 0.83 17.25 1.79
N LEU A 5 0.55 15.95 1.87
CA LEU A 5 1.30 15.03 2.72
C LEU A 5 2.67 14.78 2.10
N GLU A 6 3.70 14.56 2.92
CA GLU A 6 5.05 14.32 2.41
C GLU A 6 5.11 13.10 1.49
N LEU A 7 4.35 12.05 1.81
CA LEU A 7 4.23 10.87 0.96
C LEU A 7 3.60 11.18 -0.41
N GLU A 8 2.60 12.07 -0.46
CA GLU A 8 1.98 12.50 -1.72
C GLU A 8 2.98 13.30 -2.57
N LYS A 9 3.77 14.17 -1.93
CA LYS A 9 4.85 14.91 -2.61
C LYS A 9 5.95 13.97 -3.12
N GLN A 10 6.32 12.95 -2.36
CA GLN A 10 7.26 11.92 -2.80
C GLN A 10 6.71 11.20 -4.03
N LEU A 11 5.47 10.72 -3.98
CA LEU A 11 4.82 10.05 -5.10
C LEU A 11 4.65 10.96 -6.31
N GLN A 12 4.43 12.26 -6.14
CA GLN A 12 4.34 13.24 -7.22
C GLN A 12 5.68 13.40 -7.97
N ASN A 13 6.81 13.32 -7.27
CA ASN A 13 8.14 13.46 -7.86
C ASN A 13 8.71 12.13 -8.40
N ASP A 14 8.00 11.03 -8.21
CA ASP A 14 8.43 9.66 -8.49
C ASP A 14 8.24 9.28 -9.97
N VAL A 15 8.88 10.00 -10.89
CA VAL A 15 8.66 9.86 -12.34
C VAL A 15 8.95 8.45 -12.87
N ASP A 16 9.98 7.79 -12.32
CA ASP A 16 10.39 6.44 -12.74
C ASP A 16 9.62 5.32 -12.02
N GLY A 17 8.77 5.66 -11.05
CA GLY A 17 7.97 4.72 -10.27
C GLY A 17 8.74 3.93 -9.22
N SER A 18 10.01 4.26 -8.94
CA SER A 18 10.84 3.50 -7.99
C SER A 18 10.32 3.59 -6.56
N SER A 19 9.91 4.79 -6.12
CA SER A 19 9.36 4.99 -4.77
C SER A 19 8.04 4.26 -4.61
N LYS A 20 7.14 4.36 -5.61
CA LYS A 20 5.91 3.58 -5.67
C LYS A 20 6.20 2.09 -5.54
N ALA A 21 7.16 1.57 -6.31
CA ALA A 21 7.50 0.16 -6.30
C ALA A 21 8.03 -0.30 -4.93
N VAL A 22 8.85 0.51 -4.26
CA VAL A 22 9.33 0.23 -2.90
C VAL A 22 8.17 0.19 -1.92
N ILE A 23 7.30 1.21 -1.91
CA ILE A 23 6.15 1.28 -1.00
C ILE A 23 5.22 0.09 -1.19
N ILE A 24 4.87 -0.23 -2.44
CA ILE A 24 4.02 -1.39 -2.74
C ILE A 24 4.74 -2.69 -2.34
N GLY A 25 6.04 -2.81 -2.58
CA GLY A 25 6.84 -3.95 -2.15
C GLY A 25 6.77 -4.19 -0.64
N ASP A 26 6.95 -3.14 0.15
CA ASP A 26 6.85 -3.20 1.62
C ASP A 26 5.46 -3.59 2.10
N LEU A 27 4.41 -3.01 1.51
CA LEU A 27 3.02 -3.38 1.79
C LEU A 27 2.77 -4.86 1.48
N GLN A 28 3.24 -5.37 0.34
CA GLN A 28 3.09 -6.77 -0.03
C GLN A 28 3.90 -7.72 0.89
N ASN A 29 5.08 -7.30 1.35
CA ASN A 29 5.87 -8.05 2.33
C ASN A 29 5.11 -8.19 3.66
N TRP A 30 4.54 -7.10 4.18
CA TRP A 30 3.71 -7.15 5.38
C TRP A 30 2.47 -8.01 5.17
N ARG A 31 1.82 -7.86 4.02
CA ARG A 31 0.66 -8.66 3.64
C ARG A 31 0.97 -10.17 3.66
N GLN A 32 2.14 -10.54 3.16
CA GLN A 32 2.58 -11.94 3.14
C GLN A 32 2.91 -12.45 4.54
N ALA A 33 3.52 -11.63 5.39
CA ALA A 33 3.79 -11.98 6.79
C ALA A 33 2.47 -12.27 7.54
N LEU A 34 1.48 -11.38 7.43
CA LEU A 34 0.17 -11.56 8.07
C LEU A 34 -0.55 -12.82 7.59
N LYS A 35 -0.47 -13.15 6.29
CA LYS A 35 -1.02 -14.41 5.76
C LYS A 35 -0.37 -15.63 6.41
N ARG A 36 0.97 -15.63 6.55
CA ARG A 36 1.69 -16.73 7.22
C ARG A 36 1.28 -16.86 8.68
N ASP A 37 1.06 -15.74 9.37
CA ASP A 37 0.57 -15.75 10.76
C ASP A 37 -0.82 -16.39 10.84
N ILE A 38 -1.75 -16.02 9.96
CA ILE A 38 -3.08 -16.65 9.87
C ILE A 38 -2.96 -18.16 9.59
N ASP A 39 -2.15 -18.54 8.59
CA ASP A 39 -1.96 -19.93 8.16
C ASP A 39 -1.31 -20.79 9.28
N SER A 40 -0.59 -20.17 10.22
CA SER A 40 -0.01 -20.87 11.38
C SER A 40 -1.03 -21.30 12.44
N GLY A 41 -2.28 -20.86 12.30
CA GLY A 41 -3.36 -21.12 13.24
C GLY A 41 -3.45 -20.05 14.32
N VAL A 42 -4.52 -19.25 14.26
CA VAL A 42 -4.80 -18.16 15.20
C VAL A 42 -6.18 -18.32 15.83
N THR A 43 -6.40 -17.67 16.97
CA THR A 43 -7.74 -17.57 17.56
C THR A 43 -8.68 -16.76 16.65
N THR A 44 -10.00 -16.94 16.79
CA THR A 44 -11.00 -16.17 16.01
C THR A 44 -10.79 -14.66 16.12
N ARG A 45 -10.55 -14.15 17.33
CA ARG A 45 -10.32 -12.71 17.55
C ARG A 45 -9.05 -12.21 16.86
N GLN A 46 -7.99 -13.02 16.84
CA GLN A 46 -6.76 -12.69 16.12
C GLN A 46 -7.00 -12.74 14.61
N PHE A 47 -7.75 -13.73 14.11
CA PHE A 47 -8.12 -13.81 12.71
C PHE A 47 -8.85 -12.54 12.24
N GLU A 48 -9.87 -12.09 12.97
CA GLU A 48 -10.62 -10.87 12.65
C GLU A 48 -9.71 -9.63 12.60
N ALA A 49 -8.81 -9.49 13.59
CA ALA A 49 -7.85 -8.38 13.61
C ALA A 49 -6.85 -8.43 12.45
N LEU A 50 -6.31 -9.62 12.15
CA LEU A 50 -5.37 -9.80 11.04
C LEU A 50 -6.05 -9.60 9.68
N GLN A 51 -7.32 -10.01 9.54
CA GLN A 51 -8.10 -9.77 8.33
C GLN A 51 -8.35 -8.26 8.12
N ALA A 52 -8.69 -7.52 9.16
CA ALA A 52 -8.83 -6.06 9.07
C ALA A 52 -7.52 -5.37 8.65
N LEU A 53 -6.36 -5.88 9.10
CA LEU A 53 -5.05 -5.38 8.67
C LEU A 53 -4.75 -5.73 7.21
N LEU A 54 -5.12 -6.93 6.74
CA LEU A 54 -5.00 -7.29 5.33
C LEU A 54 -5.82 -6.36 4.44
N ASP A 55 -7.07 -6.09 4.81
CA ASP A 55 -7.96 -5.20 4.07
C ASP A 55 -7.41 -3.76 4.04
N ALA A 56 -6.83 -3.30 5.16
CA ALA A 56 -6.18 -2.00 5.23
C ALA A 56 -4.94 -1.89 4.32
N ILE A 57 -4.14 -2.97 4.21
CA ILE A 57 -2.99 -3.01 3.30
C ILE A 57 -3.44 -3.00 1.84
N ASP A 58 -4.49 -3.74 1.50
CA ASP A 58 -5.05 -3.77 0.14
C ASP A 58 -5.56 -2.36 -0.23
N CYS A 59 -6.29 -1.68 0.68
CA CYS A 59 -6.71 -0.28 0.49
C CYS A 59 -5.53 0.69 0.37
N ALA A 60 -4.50 0.55 1.20
CA ALA A 60 -3.31 1.40 1.13
C ALA A 60 -2.57 1.23 -0.21
N THR A 61 -2.50 0.01 -0.73
CA THR A 61 -1.90 -0.29 -2.04
C THR A 61 -2.65 0.43 -3.15
N GLU A 62 -3.98 0.38 -3.15
CA GLU A 62 -4.83 1.10 -4.11
C GLU A 62 -4.65 2.62 -4.03
N VAL A 63 -4.55 3.18 -2.83
CA VAL A 63 -4.36 4.63 -2.63
C VAL A 63 -3.00 5.08 -3.18
N VAL A 64 -1.94 4.32 -2.93
CA VAL A 64 -0.60 4.62 -3.47
C VAL A 64 -0.60 4.57 -4.99
N ASP A 65 -1.19 3.52 -5.56
CA ASP A 65 -1.27 3.35 -7.02
C ASP A 65 -2.09 4.48 -7.68
N ALA A 66 -3.28 4.77 -7.15
CA ALA A 66 -4.15 5.82 -7.65
C ALA A 66 -3.52 7.22 -7.54
N THR A 67 -2.82 7.49 -6.44
CA THR A 67 -2.10 8.75 -6.22
C THR A 67 -0.99 8.91 -7.27
N TRP A 68 -0.17 7.87 -7.47
CA TRP A 68 0.89 7.93 -8.46
C TRP A 68 0.35 8.11 -9.88
N ILE A 69 -0.65 7.32 -10.28
CA ILE A 69 -1.31 7.43 -11.60
C ILE A 69 -1.87 8.83 -11.82
N ARG A 70 -2.49 9.43 -10.79
CA ARG A 70 -3.05 10.79 -10.89
C ARG A 70 -2.00 11.83 -11.30
N HIS A 71 -0.77 11.71 -10.81
CA HIS A 71 0.32 12.65 -11.11
C HIS A 71 1.09 12.30 -12.40
N HIS A 72 1.03 11.04 -12.85
CA HIS A 72 1.84 10.52 -13.96
C HIS A 72 1.01 10.03 -15.15
N ARG A 73 -0.24 10.49 -15.30
CA ARG A 73 -1.20 10.02 -16.34
C ARG A 73 -0.64 10.02 -17.77
N GLU A 74 0.28 10.92 -18.08
CA GLU A 74 0.89 11.04 -19.42
C GLU A 74 1.92 9.95 -19.72
N ILE A 75 2.52 9.34 -18.68
CA ILE A 75 3.52 8.27 -18.78
C ILE A 75 2.84 6.90 -18.97
N VAL A 76 1.59 6.76 -18.54
CA VAL A 76 0.85 5.48 -18.50
C VAL A 76 -0.02 5.27 -19.76
N ARG A 77 -0.04 6.22 -20.72
CA ARG A 77 -0.74 6.09 -22.00
C ARG A 77 0.13 5.43 -23.07
#